data_AF-A0A964R633-F1
#
_entry.id   AF-A0A964R633-F1
#
_cell.length_a   1.000
_cell.length_b   1.000
_cell.length_c   1.000
_cell.angle_alpha   90.00
_cell.angle_beta   90.00
_cell.angle_gamma   90.00
#
_symmetry.space_group_name_H-M   'P 1'
#
loop_
_entity.id
_entity.type
_entity.pdbx_description
1 polymer ?
#
loop_
_entity_poly.entity_id
_entity_poly.type
_entity_poly.pdbx_seq_one_letter_code
_entity_poly.pdbx_strand_id
1 'polypeptide(L)'
;MNTKSHIYCSNCGAKNADGAKFCESCGAKIDMPIKIEGGDKSNDKSTIIVPDQSSVIDKDSRCPKCGSKNIHIGRKGYGGGKALLGLVFLGPAGLLVGQMGANTVFRKCLDCGNKF
;
A
#
# COMPACT_ATOMS: atom_id res chain seq x y z
N MET A 1 -23.92 -38.91 10.16
CA MET A 1 -22.48 -39.11 9.88
C MET A 1 -21.72 -37.98 10.55
N ASN A 2 -20.81 -38.28 11.49
CA ASN A 2 -20.07 -37.27 12.25
C ASN A 2 -18.74 -36.99 11.52
N THR A 3 -18.72 -35.99 10.65
CA THR A 3 -17.50 -35.59 9.92
C THR A 3 -16.62 -34.77 10.85
N LYS A 4 -15.66 -35.42 11.52
CA LYS A 4 -14.57 -34.72 12.20
C LYS A 4 -13.74 -34.01 11.12
N SER A 5 -13.86 -32.68 11.02
CA SER A 5 -12.92 -31.91 10.23
C SER A 5 -11.64 -31.72 11.08
N HIS A 6 -10.54 -31.38 10.40
CA HIS A 6 -9.24 -31.28 11.02
C HIS A 6 -8.43 -30.17 10.37
N ILE A 7 -7.66 -29.45 11.17
CA ILE A 7 -6.78 -28.37 10.72
C ILE A 7 -5.32 -28.76 10.91
N TYR A 8 -4.48 -28.46 9.93
CA TYR A 8 -3.06 -28.73 9.99
C TYR A 8 -2.31 -27.50 10.49
N CYS A 9 -1.35 -27.70 11.41
CA CYS A 9 -0.54 -26.62 11.95
C CYS A 9 0.44 -26.09 10.89
N SER A 10 0.39 -24.79 10.62
CA SER A 10 1.32 -24.14 9.67
C SER A 10 2.77 -24.10 10.15
N ASN A 11 3.03 -24.31 11.45
CA ASN A 11 4.38 -24.29 12.02
C ASN A 11 5.08 -25.65 11.92
N CYS A 12 4.38 -26.76 12.21
CA CYS A 12 4.99 -28.09 12.30
C CYS A 12 4.32 -29.19 11.45
N GLY A 13 3.18 -28.90 10.81
CA GLY A 13 2.44 -29.85 9.98
C GLY A 13 1.57 -30.85 10.76
N ALA A 14 1.53 -30.79 12.09
CA ALA A 14 0.69 -31.69 12.89
C ALA A 14 -0.80 -31.49 12.61
N LYS A 15 -1.55 -32.60 12.62
CA LYS A 15 -3.01 -32.62 12.48
C LYS A 15 -3.66 -32.32 13.83
N ASN A 16 -4.51 -31.29 13.88
CA ASN A 16 -5.24 -30.88 15.08
C ASN A 16 -6.76 -30.92 14.83
N ALA A 17 -7.56 -30.83 15.89
CA ALA A 17 -9.01 -30.75 15.79
C ALA A 17 -9.46 -29.39 15.24
N ASP A 18 -10.64 -29.33 14.59
CA ASP A 18 -11.22 -28.05 14.22
C ASP A 18 -11.43 -27.17 15.45
N GLY A 19 -11.06 -25.89 15.32
CA GLY A 19 -11.18 -24.94 16.43
C GLY A 19 -10.12 -25.08 17.52
N ALA A 20 -9.09 -25.93 17.34
CA ALA A 20 -7.92 -25.92 18.19
C ALA A 20 -7.29 -24.52 18.19
N LYS A 21 -7.14 -23.90 19.36
CA LYS A 21 -6.52 -22.57 19.52
C LYS A 21 -4.98 -22.62 19.41
N PHE A 22 -4.41 -23.77 19.72
CA PHE A 22 -2.98 -24.04 19.71
C PHE A 22 -2.72 -25.46 19.19
N CYS A 23 -1.54 -25.65 18.60
CA CYS A 23 -1.08 -26.94 18.14
C CYS A 23 -0.63 -27.81 19.31
N GLU A 24 -1.16 -29.03 19.37
CA GLU A 24 -0.82 -29.99 20.44
C GLU A 24 0.61 -30.54 20.31
N SER A 25 1.20 -30.50 19.11
CA SER A 25 2.57 -31.00 18.90
C SER A 25 3.67 -29.97 19.15
N CYS A 26 3.42 -28.68 18.88
CA CYS A 26 4.48 -27.65 18.96
C CYS A 26 4.09 -26.39 19.75
N GLY A 27 2.85 -26.28 20.23
CA GLY A 27 2.38 -25.12 20.99
C GLY A 27 2.11 -23.84 20.18
N ALA A 28 2.33 -23.86 18.86
CA ALA A 28 2.03 -22.72 18.00
C ALA A 28 0.53 -22.40 17.98
N LYS A 29 0.16 -21.12 17.93
CA LYS A 29 -1.23 -20.71 17.75
C LYS A 29 -1.74 -21.18 16.38
N ILE A 30 -2.95 -21.72 16.36
CA ILE A 30 -3.65 -22.08 15.13
C ILE A 30 -4.78 -21.07 15.00
N ASP A 31 -4.61 -20.12 14.10
CA ASP A 31 -5.63 -19.12 13.82
C ASP A 31 -6.82 -19.81 13.14
N MET A 32 -7.97 -19.76 13.80
CA MET A 32 -9.21 -20.34 13.30
C MET A 32 -9.60 -19.64 11.99
N PRO A 33 -10.15 -20.35 10.98
CA PRO A 33 -10.73 -19.67 9.83
C PRO A 33 -11.83 -18.75 10.35
N ILE A 34 -11.59 -17.44 10.24
CA ILE A 34 -12.57 -16.40 10.55
C ILE A 34 -13.79 -16.72 9.68
N LYS A 35 -14.90 -17.09 10.30
CA LYS A 35 -16.19 -17.11 9.61
C LYS A 35 -16.52 -15.64 9.33
N ILE A 36 -16.09 -15.13 8.18
CA ILE A 36 -16.45 -13.78 7.74
C ILE A 36 -17.92 -13.85 7.30
N GLU A 37 -18.80 -13.81 8.29
CA GLU A 37 -20.15 -13.30 8.11
C GLU A 37 -20.09 -11.84 8.58
N GLY A 38 -19.91 -10.94 7.61
CA GLY A 38 -20.19 -9.50 7.70
C GLY A 38 -19.57 -8.75 8.89
N GLY A 39 -18.38 -8.18 8.68
CA GLY A 39 -17.90 -7.12 9.56
C GLY A 39 -16.41 -6.86 9.46
N ASP A 40 -15.99 -6.05 8.49
CA ASP A 40 -14.72 -5.32 8.61
C ASP A 40 -15.02 -3.89 9.08
N LYS A 41 -14.55 -3.57 10.28
CA LYS A 41 -14.33 -2.20 10.72
C LYS A 41 -12.87 -2.08 11.12
N SER A 42 -12.05 -1.44 10.28
CA SER A 42 -11.10 -0.43 10.76
C SER A 42 -10.69 0.55 9.65
N ASN A 43 -11.15 1.79 9.85
CA ASN A 43 -10.76 3.10 9.30
C ASN A 43 -9.34 3.17 8.69
N ASP A 44 -9.12 3.89 7.59
CA ASP A 44 -9.49 5.30 7.45
C ASP A 44 -9.89 5.71 6.02
N LYS A 45 -11.14 6.16 5.95
CA LYS A 45 -11.72 7.23 5.15
C LYS A 45 -11.65 7.18 3.61
N SER A 46 -12.75 6.73 3.01
CA SER A 46 -13.43 7.57 2.01
C SER A 46 -14.85 7.10 1.72
N THR A 47 -15.82 7.87 2.22
CA THR A 47 -17.08 8.05 1.51
C THR A 47 -17.27 9.54 1.30
N ILE A 48 -16.87 10.02 0.13
CA ILE A 48 -17.48 11.18 -0.53
C ILE A 48 -17.56 10.79 -2.01
N ILE A 49 -18.75 10.98 -2.58
CA ILE A 49 -19.09 10.70 -3.98
C ILE A 49 -18.13 11.48 -4.89
N VAL A 50 -17.26 10.77 -5.60
CA VAL A 50 -16.50 11.27 -6.75
C VAL A 50 -16.83 10.33 -7.90
N PRO A 51 -17.19 10.83 -9.09
CA PRO A 51 -17.63 10.00 -10.20
C PRO A 51 -16.64 8.88 -10.49
N ASP A 52 -17.21 7.69 -10.45
CA ASP A 52 -16.71 6.43 -10.97
C ASP A 52 -16.12 6.63 -12.37
N GLN A 53 -14.83 6.36 -12.50
CA GLN A 53 -14.31 5.86 -13.77
C GLN A 53 -13.54 4.58 -13.49
N SER A 54 -14.31 3.63 -12.95
CA SER A 54 -13.97 2.23 -12.84
C SER A 54 -14.08 1.58 -14.22
N SER A 55 -13.12 1.85 -15.11
CA SER A 55 -12.82 1.03 -16.29
C SER A 55 -11.47 1.54 -16.80
N VAL A 56 -10.36 0.80 -16.84
CA VAL A 56 -10.10 -0.32 -17.74
C VAL A 56 -8.67 -0.82 -17.37
N ILE A 57 -8.53 -2.10 -16.97
CA ILE A 57 -7.28 -2.90 -16.91
C ILE A 57 -5.99 -2.15 -16.51
N ASP A 58 -5.72 -1.98 -15.21
CA ASP A 58 -4.37 -1.60 -14.76
C ASP A 58 -3.59 -2.82 -14.29
N LYS A 59 -2.70 -3.29 -15.17
CA LYS A 59 -1.62 -4.21 -14.83
C LYS A 59 -0.95 -3.69 -13.55
N ASP A 60 -0.95 -4.52 -12.51
CA ASP A 60 -0.38 -4.19 -11.20
C ASP A 60 0.89 -3.34 -11.38
N SER A 61 0.88 -2.11 -10.88
CA SER A 61 2.02 -1.18 -10.88
C SER A 61 3.10 -1.68 -9.91
N ARG A 62 3.59 -2.90 -10.13
CA ARG A 62 4.67 -3.52 -9.37
C ARG A 62 5.96 -2.85 -9.78
N CYS A 63 6.88 -2.77 -8.84
CA CYS A 63 8.20 -2.29 -9.18
C CYS A 63 8.83 -3.23 -10.22
N PRO A 64 9.32 -2.75 -11.39
CA PRO A 64 9.96 -3.60 -12.39
C PRO A 64 11.29 -4.19 -11.90
N LYS A 65 11.84 -3.68 -10.78
CA LYS A 65 13.10 -4.15 -10.20
C LYS A 65 12.91 -5.25 -9.16
N CYS A 66 11.90 -5.16 -8.30
CA CYS A 66 11.70 -6.12 -7.19
C CYS A 66 10.29 -6.72 -7.11
N GLY A 67 9.35 -6.30 -7.95
CA GLY A 67 7.98 -6.82 -7.97
C GLY A 67 7.08 -6.34 -6.83
N SER A 68 7.57 -5.49 -5.93
CA SER A 68 6.79 -5.04 -4.77
C SER A 68 5.70 -4.04 -5.15
N LYS A 69 4.65 -3.99 -4.30
CA LYS A 69 3.54 -3.03 -4.43
C LYS A 69 3.73 -1.76 -3.59
N ASN A 70 4.78 -1.65 -2.76
CA ASN A 70 5.04 -0.43 -1.97
C ASN A 70 5.70 0.64 -2.84
N ILE A 71 4.87 1.34 -3.61
CA ILE A 71 5.30 2.40 -4.52
C ILE A 71 4.83 3.73 -3.94
N HIS A 72 5.78 4.64 -3.71
CA HIS A 72 5.49 5.99 -3.27
C HIS A 72 5.47 6.93 -4.48
N ILE A 73 4.33 7.58 -4.70
CA ILE A 73 4.13 8.56 -5.77
C ILE A 73 4.34 9.95 -5.16
N GLY A 74 5.53 10.50 -5.35
CA GLY A 74 5.88 11.83 -4.88
C GLY A 74 5.68 12.88 -5.96
N ARG A 75 5.43 14.13 -5.54
CA ARG A 75 5.46 15.29 -6.43
C ARG A 75 6.67 16.13 -6.08
N LYS A 76 7.44 16.53 -7.09
CA LYS A 76 8.54 17.49 -6.89
C LYS A 76 7.97 18.90 -6.92
N GLY A 77 7.88 19.54 -5.76
CA GLY A 77 7.44 20.94 -5.61
C GLY A 77 8.54 21.96 -5.91
N TYR A 78 8.20 23.24 -5.81
CA TYR A 78 9.17 24.33 -5.88
C TYR A 78 10.05 24.29 -4.61
N GLY A 79 11.37 24.21 -4.79
CA GLY A 79 12.30 24.31 -3.66
C GLY A 79 12.45 25.78 -3.25
N GLY A 80 12.36 26.09 -1.95
CA GLY A 80 12.47 27.47 -1.44
C GLY A 80 13.72 28.21 -1.93
N GLY A 81 14.86 27.52 -2.13
CA GLY A 81 16.06 28.10 -2.72
C GLY A 81 15.91 28.55 -4.18
N LYS A 82 15.13 27.83 -4.99
CA LYS A 82 14.82 28.24 -6.37
C LYS A 82 13.89 29.44 -6.43
N ALA A 83 12.96 29.54 -5.49
CA ALA A 83 12.05 30.69 -5.37
C ALA A 83 12.80 31.96 -4.95
N LEU A 84 13.72 31.85 -3.98
CA LEU A 84 14.55 32.97 -3.54
C LEU A 84 15.43 33.52 -4.66
N LEU A 85 16.11 32.65 -5.41
CA LEU A 85 16.88 33.08 -6.60
C LEU A 85 15.96 33.74 -7.63
N GLY A 86 14.77 33.17 -7.89
CA GLY A 86 13.77 33.79 -8.76
C GLY A 86 13.36 35.19 -8.32
N LEU A 87 13.13 35.39 -7.02
CA LEU A 87 12.81 36.71 -6.45
C LEU A 87 13.97 37.70 -6.54
N VAL A 88 15.21 37.24 -6.36
CA VAL A 88 16.40 38.09 -6.45
C VAL A 88 16.68 38.53 -7.89
N PHE A 89 16.60 37.62 -8.86
CA PHE A 89 16.94 37.92 -10.26
C PHE A 89 15.79 38.55 -11.05
N LEU A 90 14.57 38.05 -10.88
CA LEU A 90 13.40 38.44 -11.67
C LEU A 90 12.31 39.12 -10.84
N GLY A 91 12.57 39.40 -9.56
CA GLY A 91 11.59 40.05 -8.69
C GLY A 91 10.33 39.19 -8.48
N PRO A 92 9.18 39.82 -8.18
CA PRO A 92 7.91 39.11 -7.98
C PRO A 92 7.51 38.21 -9.16
N ALA A 93 7.92 38.56 -10.39
CA ALA A 93 7.65 37.76 -11.59
C ALA A 93 8.40 36.41 -11.60
N GLY A 94 9.54 36.32 -10.92
CA GLY A 94 10.32 35.08 -10.80
C GLY A 94 9.59 33.96 -10.04
N LEU A 95 8.62 34.31 -9.19
CA LEU A 95 7.80 33.33 -8.46
C LEU A 95 6.79 32.64 -9.38
N LEU A 96 6.23 33.37 -10.36
CA LEU A 96 5.24 32.85 -11.30
C LEU A 96 5.87 31.85 -12.29
N VAL A 97 7.06 32.17 -12.83
CA VAL A 97 7.78 31.27 -13.74
C VAL A 97 8.32 30.04 -13.00
N GLY A 98 8.61 30.16 -11.70
CA GLY A 98 9.03 29.03 -10.86
C GLY A 98 7.97 27.93 -10.69
N GLN A 99 6.69 28.23 -10.96
CA GLN A 99 5.61 27.24 -10.94
C GLN A 99 5.65 26.32 -12.19
N MET A 100 6.28 26.78 -13.28
CA MET A 100 6.43 26.06 -14.55
C MET A 100 7.45 24.93 -14.40
N GLY A 101 7.00 23.82 -13.82
CA GLY A 101 7.83 22.64 -13.50
C GLY A 101 7.62 22.07 -12.10
N ALA A 102 6.78 22.71 -11.26
CA ALA A 102 6.50 22.29 -9.88
C ALA A 102 5.52 21.11 -9.75
N ASN A 103 5.32 20.33 -10.80
CA ASN A 103 4.36 19.22 -10.81
C ASN A 103 4.87 18.00 -11.60
N THR A 104 6.17 17.70 -11.49
CA THR A 104 6.69 16.43 -11.99
C THR A 104 6.39 15.35 -10.97
N VAL A 105 5.48 14.44 -11.33
CA VAL A 105 5.19 13.23 -10.55
C VAL A 105 6.36 12.26 -10.74
N PHE A 106 6.90 11.72 -9.65
CA PHE A 106 7.90 10.66 -9.68
C PHE A 106 7.38 9.45 -8.91
N ARG A 107 7.56 8.24 -9.46
CA ARG A 107 7.27 6.99 -8.74
C ARG A 107 8.59 6.43 -8.22
N LYS A 108 8.64 6.14 -6.92
CA LYS A 108 9.78 5.49 -6.28
C LYS A 108 9.29 4.27 -5.52
N CYS A 109 9.91 3.13 -5.74
CA CYS A 109 9.69 1.96 -4.89
C CYS A 109 10.38 2.17 -3.54
N LEU A 110 9.66 1.93 -2.43
CA LEU A 110 10.20 2.06 -1.08
C LEU A 110 11.04 0.85 -0.66
N ASP A 111 10.76 -0.33 -1.23
CA ASP A 111 11.49 -1.56 -0.86
C ASP A 111 12.89 -1.63 -1.49
N CYS A 112 13.03 -1.27 -2.78
CA CYS A 112 14.31 -1.37 -3.50
C CYS A 112 14.92 -0.03 -3.92
N GLY A 113 14.21 1.09 -3.69
CA GLY A 113 14.67 2.44 -4.02
C GLY A 113 14.61 2.82 -5.51
N ASN A 114 14.15 1.93 -6.40
CA ASN A 114 14.11 2.18 -7.84
C ASN A 114 13.14 3.33 -8.18
N LYS A 115 13.58 4.28 -9.01
CA LYS A 115 12.75 5.37 -9.54
C LYS A 115 12.45 5.09 -11.01
N PHE A 116 11.18 5.20 -11.40
CA PHE A 116 10.71 4.94 -12.75
C PHE A 116 9.40 5.69 -13.04
#